data_AF-A0A7N2LWP0-F1
#
_entry.id   AF-A0A7N2LWP0-F1
#
_cell.length_a   1.000
_cell.length_b   1.000
_cell.length_c   1.000
_cell.angle_alpha   90.00
_cell.angle_beta   90.00
_cell.angle_gamma   90.00
#
_symmetry.space_group_name_H-M   'P 1'
#
loop_
_entity.id
_entity.type
_entity.pdbx_description
1 polymer ?
#
loop_
_entity_poly.entity_id
_entity_poly.type
_entity_poly.pdbx_seq_one_letter_code
_entity_poly.pdbx_strand_id
1 'polypeptide(L)'
;MKRSLPWNEQIDVISSDDSSSSDSEMDGCDGKQPVDDECDSKQPIDDEYTGKELSYEDALIKSAEMYQEYMKHIPIPTHRGSVIPFTSWMGLGKSIKQLYNQPLHYLTNILLKQWDQLRIGSEDECKPLDTLVHPCKAEATIWLIEEVHRHTSSHLHLAKLWLSDPLHHTFIDSIFPKL
;
A
#
# COMPACT_ATOMS: atom_id res chain seq x y z
N MET A 1 -17.71 -32.01 24.87
CA MET A 1 -16.61 -31.19 25.46
C MET A 1 -15.33 -32.01 25.46
N LYS A 2 -14.38 -31.69 24.58
CA LYS A 2 -13.02 -32.25 24.60
C LYS A 2 -12.07 -31.07 24.76
N ARG A 3 -11.27 -31.15 25.82
CA ARG A 3 -10.33 -30.11 26.28
C ARG A 3 -9.12 -30.06 25.36
N SER A 4 -8.65 -28.84 25.09
CA SER A 4 -7.39 -28.51 24.44
C SER A 4 -6.19 -28.85 25.35
N LEU A 5 -5.06 -29.23 24.72
CA LEU A 5 -3.75 -29.30 25.37
C LEU A 5 -3.07 -27.91 25.32
N PRO A 6 -2.28 -27.54 26.33
CA PRO A 6 -1.69 -26.21 26.46
C PRO A 6 -0.39 -26.10 25.68
N TRP A 7 -0.20 -24.97 25.00
CA TRP A 7 1.12 -24.52 24.54
C TRP A 7 1.81 -23.80 25.69
N ASN A 8 2.92 -24.35 26.17
CA ASN A 8 3.88 -23.68 27.04
C ASN A 8 4.90 -22.95 26.13
N GLU A 9 5.06 -21.63 26.29
CA GLU A 9 6.25 -20.96 26.86
C GLU A 9 7.52 -21.16 25.99
N GLN A 10 8.14 -20.13 25.40
CA GLN A 10 8.80 -19.02 26.10
C GLN A 10 8.91 -17.75 25.23
N ILE A 11 8.77 -16.62 25.93
CA ILE A 11 9.13 -15.27 25.55
C ILE A 11 10.63 -15.12 25.85
N ASP A 12 11.41 -14.51 24.96
CA ASP A 12 12.66 -13.87 25.37
C ASP A 12 12.75 -12.45 24.78
N VAL A 13 12.81 -11.52 25.72
CA VAL A 13 13.03 -10.09 25.57
C VAL A 13 14.52 -9.86 25.51
N ILE A 14 14.99 -9.15 24.49
CA ILE A 14 16.28 -8.45 24.60
C ILE A 14 16.19 -7.14 23.82
N SER A 15 16.12 -6.04 24.57
CA SER A 15 16.43 -4.69 24.13
C SER A 15 17.94 -4.47 24.21
N SER A 16 18.53 -3.80 23.22
CA SER A 16 19.80 -3.09 23.39
C SER A 16 19.81 -1.84 22.54
N ASP A 17 19.65 -0.71 23.23
CA ASP A 17 20.16 0.60 22.83
C ASP A 17 21.69 0.56 22.86
N ASP A 18 22.34 1.14 21.86
CA ASP A 18 23.70 1.67 22.00
C ASP A 18 23.81 2.95 21.17
N SER A 19 23.63 4.08 21.88
CA SER A 19 24.00 5.41 21.41
C SER A 19 25.52 5.55 21.50
N SER A 20 26.16 5.93 20.39
CA SER A 20 27.59 6.24 20.38
C SER A 20 27.78 7.73 20.08
N SER A 21 28.03 8.51 21.14
CA SER A 21 28.53 9.87 21.09
C SER A 21 30.05 9.84 21.08
N SER A 22 30.68 10.50 20.10
CA SER A 22 32.13 10.67 20.07
C SER A 22 32.46 12.15 20.29
N ASP A 23 32.92 12.47 21.49
CA ASP A 23 33.57 13.72 21.84
C ASP A 23 35.05 13.65 21.45
N SER A 24 35.54 14.68 20.76
CA SER A 24 36.97 14.90 20.58
C SER A 24 37.31 16.33 21.00
N GLU A 25 37.92 16.42 22.18
CA GLU A 25 38.62 17.59 22.70
C GLU A 25 39.84 17.91 21.81
N MET A 26 40.08 19.19 21.50
CA MET A 26 41.40 19.64 21.08
C MET A 26 41.76 20.97 21.75
N ASP A 27 42.87 20.89 22.49
CA ASP A 27 43.59 21.97 23.17
C ASP A 27 43.94 23.14 22.25
N GLY A 28 43.99 24.34 22.85
CA GLY A 28 44.28 25.58 22.16
C GLY A 28 45.77 25.86 21.94
N CYS A 29 46.06 26.83 21.05
CA CYS A 29 47.12 27.81 21.28
C CYS A 29 46.92 29.05 20.39
N ASP A 30 47.22 30.18 21.02
CA ASP A 30 47.10 31.57 20.60
C ASP A 30 48.15 31.97 19.53
N GLY A 31 47.84 32.95 18.66
CA GLY A 31 48.89 33.61 17.85
C GLY A 31 48.53 34.16 16.45
N LYS A 32 48.00 35.39 16.43
CA LYS A 32 48.35 36.53 15.54
C LYS A 32 48.52 36.33 14.00
N GLN A 33 47.59 36.93 13.24
CA GLN A 33 47.78 37.52 11.88
C GLN A 33 48.83 38.68 11.89
N PRO A 34 49.26 39.29 10.75
CA PRO A 34 48.81 39.15 9.34
C PRO A 34 49.96 39.05 8.29
N VAL A 35 49.63 38.78 7.02
CA VAL A 35 49.91 39.57 5.78
C VAL A 35 50.10 38.72 4.50
N ASP A 36 49.20 38.99 3.54
CA ASP A 36 49.36 39.21 2.10
C ASP A 36 49.70 38.08 1.08
N ASP A 37 49.01 38.22 -0.07
CA ASP A 37 49.25 37.72 -1.44
C ASP A 37 48.78 36.32 -1.92
N GLU A 38 47.63 36.39 -2.62
CA GLU A 38 47.39 35.94 -4.01
C GLU A 38 47.30 34.45 -4.39
N CYS A 39 46.29 34.20 -5.26
CA CYS A 39 46.16 33.10 -6.23
C CYS A 39 45.25 31.90 -5.87
N ASP A 40 44.00 32.03 -6.31
CA ASP A 40 43.33 31.12 -7.25
C ASP A 40 43.39 29.60 -7.00
N SER A 41 42.31 29.08 -6.40
CA SER A 41 41.57 27.89 -6.89
C SER A 41 40.50 27.52 -5.87
N LYS A 42 39.26 27.98 -6.09
CA LYS A 42 38.09 27.41 -5.43
C LYS A 42 37.80 26.06 -6.07
N GLN A 43 38.38 24.99 -5.53
CA GLN A 43 37.88 23.65 -5.80
C GLN A 43 36.58 23.44 -5.02
N PRO A 44 35.57 22.82 -5.64
CA PRO A 44 34.25 22.74 -5.08
C PRO A 44 34.26 21.81 -3.86
N ILE A 45 33.47 22.21 -2.87
CA ILE A 45 33.00 21.33 -1.80
C ILE A 45 32.41 20.11 -2.51
N ASP A 46 33.04 18.96 -2.30
CA ASP A 46 32.51 17.66 -2.67
C ASP A 46 31.35 17.40 -1.70
N ASP A 47 30.24 18.10 -1.92
CA ASP A 47 28.95 17.68 -1.42
C ASP A 47 28.68 16.38 -2.16
N GLU A 48 29.06 15.28 -1.53
CA GLU A 48 28.60 13.93 -1.80
C GLU A 48 27.09 13.89 -1.52
N TYR A 49 26.31 14.65 -2.30
CA TYR A 49 24.96 14.26 -2.63
C TYR A 49 25.12 13.00 -3.46
N THR A 50 25.24 11.88 -2.77
CA THR A 50 24.88 10.57 -3.30
C THR A 50 23.40 10.65 -3.65
N GLY A 51 23.10 11.26 -4.80
CA GLY A 51 21.90 11.00 -5.55
C GLY A 51 21.98 9.55 -5.98
N LYS A 52 21.74 8.62 -5.05
CA LYS A 52 21.39 7.25 -5.39
C LYS A 52 20.15 7.39 -6.24
N GLU A 53 20.35 7.29 -7.55
CA GLU A 53 19.28 7.07 -8.51
C GLU A 53 18.44 5.93 -7.92
N LEU A 54 17.26 6.28 -7.40
CA LEU A 54 16.39 5.30 -6.76
C LEU A 54 16.07 4.27 -7.83
N SER A 55 16.36 3.00 -7.53
CA SER A 55 15.96 1.93 -8.42
C SER A 55 14.46 2.04 -8.68
N TYR A 56 14.02 1.68 -9.88
CA TYR A 56 12.60 1.59 -10.19
C TYR A 56 11.84 0.76 -9.15
N GLU A 57 12.48 -0.29 -8.62
CA GLU A 57 11.94 -1.10 -7.53
C GLU A 57 11.75 -0.31 -6.23
N ASP A 58 12.73 0.50 -5.83
CA ASP A 58 12.64 1.35 -4.63
C ASP A 58 11.52 2.39 -4.77
N ALA A 59 11.35 2.94 -5.98
CA ALA A 59 10.26 3.86 -6.29
C ALA A 59 8.89 3.18 -6.19
N LEU A 60 8.76 1.93 -6.65
CA LEU A 60 7.53 1.14 -6.49
C LEU A 60 7.25 0.81 -5.03
N ILE A 61 8.25 0.45 -4.23
CA ILE A 61 8.09 0.17 -2.79
C ILE A 61 7.52 1.39 -2.07
N LYS A 62 8.10 2.58 -2.28
CA LYS A 62 7.59 3.84 -1.71
C LYS A 62 6.18 4.17 -2.18
N SER A 63 5.89 3.95 -3.46
CA SER A 63 4.55 4.17 -4.02
C SER A 63 3.51 3.24 -3.41
N ALA A 64 3.85 1.97 -3.23
CA ALA A 64 3.00 0.96 -2.61
C ALA A 64 2.77 1.25 -1.12
N GLU A 65 3.79 1.77 -0.43
CA GLU A 65 3.69 2.21 0.96
C GLU A 65 2.69 3.35 1.11
N MET A 66 2.86 4.43 0.33
CA MET A 66 1.93 5.57 0.32
C MET A 66 0.50 5.13 -0.02
N TYR A 67 0.35 4.26 -1.02
CA TYR A 67 -0.94 3.72 -1.42
C TYR A 67 -1.62 2.92 -0.31
N GLN A 68 -0.90 1.97 0.29
CA GLN A 68 -1.47 1.14 1.35
C GLN A 68 -1.84 1.99 2.57
N GLU A 69 -1.00 2.95 2.93
CA GLU A 69 -1.26 3.82 4.08
C GLU A 69 -2.47 4.72 3.82
N TYR A 70 -2.61 5.26 2.61
CA TYR A 70 -3.82 5.98 2.20
C TYR A 70 -5.08 5.10 2.29
N MET A 71 -5.04 3.89 1.72
CA MET A 71 -6.21 3.00 1.69
C MET A 71 -6.68 2.57 3.09
N LYS A 72 -5.77 2.43 4.06
CA LYS A 72 -6.12 2.14 5.47
C LYS A 72 -6.98 3.23 6.12
N HIS A 73 -6.78 4.49 5.74
CA HIS A 73 -7.47 5.63 6.34
C HIS A 73 -8.90 5.81 5.82
N ILE A 74 -9.28 5.13 4.74
CA ILE A 74 -10.62 5.22 4.18
C ILE A 74 -11.56 4.29 4.97
N PRO A 75 -12.56 4.82 5.70
CA PRO A 75 -13.46 3.99 6.49
C PRO A 75 -14.39 3.17 5.58
N ILE A 76 -14.71 1.94 5.98
CA ILE A 76 -15.73 1.16 5.29
C ILE A 76 -17.12 1.79 5.56
N PRO A 77 -17.97 2.01 4.54
CA PRO A 77 -19.31 2.54 4.75
C PRO A 77 -20.13 1.69 5.72
N THR A 78 -20.77 2.32 6.70
CA THR A 78 -21.63 1.66 7.71
C THR A 78 -23.09 1.59 7.28
N HIS A 79 -23.57 2.59 6.56
CA HIS A 79 -24.92 2.63 6.00
C HIS A 79 -24.92 1.98 4.61
N ARG A 80 -25.23 0.68 4.57
CA ARG A 80 -25.41 -0.13 3.36
C ARG A 80 -26.87 -0.57 3.26
N GLY A 81 -27.32 -0.99 2.08
CA GLY A 81 -28.69 -1.48 1.89
C GLY A 81 -29.31 -1.18 0.54
N SER A 82 -28.59 -0.51 -0.36
CA SER A 82 -29.02 -0.36 -1.74
C SER A 82 -29.02 -1.72 -2.43
N VAL A 83 -30.12 -2.07 -3.10
CA VAL A 83 -30.12 -3.21 -4.02
C VAL A 83 -29.56 -2.73 -5.35
N ILE A 84 -28.32 -3.13 -5.67
CA ILE A 84 -27.61 -2.73 -6.89
C ILE A 84 -27.73 -3.86 -7.92
N PRO A 85 -28.54 -3.73 -8.99
CA PRO A 85 -28.54 -4.70 -10.08
C PRO A 85 -27.19 -4.75 -10.77
N PHE A 86 -26.74 -5.93 -11.18
CA PHE A 86 -25.41 -6.11 -11.76
C PHE A 86 -25.31 -7.37 -12.62
N THR A 87 -24.55 -7.28 -13.71
CA THR A 87 -24.31 -8.41 -14.63
C THR A 87 -22.93 -9.04 -14.48
N SER A 88 -21.99 -8.35 -13.81
CA SER A 88 -20.61 -8.78 -13.57
C SER A 88 -20.03 -8.20 -12.27
N TRP A 89 -18.99 -8.82 -11.73
CA TRP A 89 -18.30 -8.38 -10.51
C TRP A 89 -17.61 -7.03 -10.71
N MET A 90 -16.93 -6.82 -11.84
CA MET A 90 -16.35 -5.51 -12.18
C MET A 90 -17.43 -4.44 -12.32
N GLY A 91 -18.60 -4.80 -12.87
CA GLY A 91 -19.77 -3.91 -12.97
C GLY A 91 -20.28 -3.49 -11.59
N LEU A 92 -20.47 -4.45 -10.68
CA LEU A 92 -20.86 -4.18 -9.30
C LEU A 92 -19.82 -3.30 -8.58
N GLY A 93 -18.53 -3.61 -8.73
CA GLY A 93 -17.44 -2.80 -8.18
C GLY A 93 -17.50 -1.35 -8.65
N LYS A 94 -17.76 -1.12 -9.94
CA LYS A 94 -17.97 0.23 -10.49
C LYS A 94 -19.17 0.95 -9.86
N SER A 95 -20.31 0.25 -9.72
CA SER A 95 -21.50 0.82 -9.09
C SER A 95 -21.29 1.14 -7.62
N ILE A 96 -20.59 0.30 -6.87
CA ILE A 96 -20.21 0.54 -5.46
C ILE A 96 -19.36 1.80 -5.35
N LYS A 97 -18.31 1.93 -6.18
CA LYS A 97 -17.45 3.11 -6.20
C LYS A 97 -18.23 4.40 -6.43
N GLN A 98 -19.16 4.39 -7.37
CA GLN A 98 -20.02 5.53 -7.68
C GLN A 98 -21.02 5.85 -6.56
N LEU A 99 -21.66 4.83 -6.00
CA LEU A 99 -22.69 4.99 -4.99
C LEU A 99 -22.11 5.52 -3.66
N TYR A 100 -20.99 4.96 -3.23
CA TYR A 100 -20.37 5.29 -1.94
C TYR A 100 -19.29 6.36 -2.07
N ASN A 101 -18.95 6.77 -3.29
CA ASN A 101 -17.89 7.73 -3.59
C ASN A 101 -16.56 7.35 -2.90
N GLN A 102 -16.22 6.07 -2.95
CA GLN A 102 -14.98 5.52 -2.41
C GLN A 102 -14.24 4.66 -3.43
N PRO A 103 -12.90 4.67 -3.42
CA PRO A 103 -12.12 3.73 -4.21
C PRO A 103 -12.24 2.32 -3.62
N LEU A 104 -12.01 1.31 -4.47
CA LEU A 104 -11.73 -0.05 -4.01
C LEU A 104 -10.23 -0.31 -4.10
N HIS A 105 -9.75 -1.20 -3.24
CA HIS A 105 -8.35 -1.57 -3.19
C HIS A 105 -7.89 -2.25 -4.48
N TYR A 106 -6.62 -2.12 -4.83
CA TYR A 106 -5.97 -2.74 -5.99
C TYR A 106 -6.24 -4.24 -6.05
N LEU A 107 -6.02 -4.93 -4.92
CA LEU A 107 -6.29 -6.36 -4.78
C LEU A 107 -7.77 -6.71 -4.97
N THR A 108 -8.69 -5.85 -4.51
CA THR A 108 -10.13 -6.04 -4.71
C THR A 108 -10.45 -5.91 -6.20
N ASN A 109 -9.95 -4.89 -6.89
CA ASN A 109 -10.18 -4.70 -8.32
C ASN A 109 -9.66 -5.88 -9.15
N ILE A 110 -8.49 -6.43 -8.80
CA ILE A 110 -7.96 -7.65 -9.42
C ILE A 110 -8.87 -8.85 -9.16
N LEU A 111 -9.31 -9.05 -7.92
CA LEU A 111 -10.16 -10.18 -7.57
C LEU A 111 -11.49 -10.15 -8.31
N LEU A 112 -12.13 -8.98 -8.44
CA LEU A 112 -13.37 -8.82 -9.20
C LEU A 112 -13.17 -9.18 -10.68
N LYS A 113 -12.05 -8.75 -11.27
CA LYS A 113 -11.69 -9.14 -12.64
C LYS A 113 -11.49 -10.65 -12.76
N GLN A 114 -10.79 -11.27 -11.82
CA GLN A 114 -10.56 -12.72 -11.81
C GLN A 114 -11.88 -13.49 -11.71
N TRP A 115 -12.79 -13.07 -10.84
CA TRP A 115 -14.11 -13.70 -10.72
C TRP A 115 -14.95 -13.59 -11.99
N ASP A 116 -14.87 -12.47 -12.72
CA ASP A 116 -15.51 -12.36 -14.03
C ASP A 116 -14.86 -13.29 -15.07
N GLN A 117 -13.53 -13.40 -15.07
CA GLN A 117 -12.81 -14.30 -15.98
C GLN A 117 -13.11 -15.78 -15.72
N LEU A 118 -13.29 -16.19 -14.46
CA LEU A 118 -13.62 -17.57 -14.09
C LEU A 118 -14.98 -18.03 -14.59
N ARG A 119 -15.85 -17.12 -15.04
CA ARG A 119 -17.17 -17.47 -15.60
C ARG A 119 -17.10 -17.88 -17.07
N ILE A 120 -16.02 -17.54 -17.77
CA ILE A 120 -15.87 -17.82 -19.20
C ILE A 120 -15.82 -19.33 -19.43
N GLY A 121 -16.65 -19.84 -20.33
CA GLY A 121 -16.81 -21.25 -20.64
C GLY A 121 -17.73 -22.02 -19.70
N SER A 122 -18.39 -21.36 -18.74
CA SER A 122 -19.39 -21.99 -17.87
C SER A 122 -20.78 -22.02 -18.50
N GLU A 123 -21.65 -22.93 -18.06
CA GLU A 123 -23.04 -23.02 -18.53
C GLU A 123 -23.84 -21.72 -18.29
N ASP A 124 -23.46 -20.98 -17.25
CA ASP A 124 -24.12 -19.74 -16.82
C ASP A 124 -23.35 -18.48 -17.20
N GLU A 125 -22.40 -18.56 -18.16
CA GLU A 125 -21.57 -17.44 -18.61
C GLU A 125 -22.42 -16.22 -19.04
N CYS A 126 -23.48 -16.46 -19.82
CA CYS A 126 -24.33 -15.40 -20.37
C CYS A 126 -25.44 -14.94 -19.41
N LYS A 127 -25.63 -15.59 -18.25
CA LYS A 127 -26.67 -15.18 -17.31
C LYS A 127 -26.25 -13.92 -16.55
N PRO A 128 -27.14 -12.95 -16.31
CA PRO A 128 -26.86 -11.84 -15.41
C PRO A 128 -26.46 -12.36 -14.02
N LEU A 129 -25.37 -11.85 -13.47
CA LEU A 129 -24.80 -12.37 -12.22
C LEU A 129 -25.71 -12.20 -11.01
N ASP A 130 -26.53 -11.14 -10.99
CA ASP A 130 -27.54 -10.90 -9.96
C ASP A 130 -28.66 -11.96 -9.90
N THR A 131 -28.83 -12.77 -10.96
CA THR A 131 -29.73 -13.94 -10.93
C THR A 131 -29.14 -15.15 -10.23
N LEU A 132 -27.80 -15.22 -10.13
CA LEU A 132 -27.06 -16.31 -9.49
C LEU A 132 -26.69 -15.95 -8.05
N VAL A 133 -26.30 -14.69 -7.82
CA VAL A 133 -25.87 -14.17 -6.52
C VAL A 133 -26.70 -12.94 -6.18
N HIS A 134 -27.48 -13.04 -5.09
CA HIS A 134 -28.31 -11.93 -4.63
C HIS A 134 -27.47 -10.66 -4.40
N PRO A 135 -27.89 -9.48 -4.91
CA PRO A 135 -27.13 -8.22 -4.81
C PRO A 135 -26.61 -7.88 -3.43
N CYS A 136 -27.44 -7.99 -2.38
CA CYS A 136 -27.00 -7.69 -1.01
C CYS A 136 -25.88 -8.62 -0.52
N LYS A 137 -25.86 -9.88 -0.96
CA LYS A 137 -24.77 -10.81 -0.60
C LYS A 137 -23.51 -10.46 -1.38
N ALA A 138 -23.63 -10.14 -2.67
CA ALA A 138 -22.51 -9.74 -3.50
C ALA A 138 -21.84 -8.46 -2.96
N GLU A 139 -22.64 -7.44 -2.64
CA GLU A 139 -22.14 -6.20 -2.02
C GLU A 139 -21.48 -6.45 -0.67
N ALA A 140 -22.10 -7.24 0.22
CA ALA A 140 -21.52 -7.58 1.52
C ALA A 140 -20.16 -8.29 1.37
N THR A 141 -20.07 -9.24 0.44
CA THR A 141 -18.81 -9.94 0.13
C THR A 141 -17.71 -8.99 -0.31
N ILE A 142 -18.01 -8.04 -1.22
CA ILE A 142 -17.02 -7.05 -1.67
C ILE A 142 -16.52 -6.23 -0.48
N TRP A 143 -17.41 -5.74 0.37
CA TRP A 143 -16.99 -4.92 1.51
C TRP A 143 -16.19 -5.69 2.56
N LEU A 144 -16.52 -6.96 2.81
CA LEU A 144 -15.76 -7.80 3.74
C LEU A 144 -14.34 -8.03 3.22
N ILE A 145 -14.18 -8.28 1.92
CA ILE A 145 -12.87 -8.47 1.30
C ILE A 145 -12.09 -7.15 1.23
N GLU A 146 -12.78 -6.05 0.91
CA GLU A 146 -12.19 -4.72 0.88
C GLU A 146 -11.62 -4.33 2.26
N GLU A 147 -12.34 -4.63 3.34
CA GLU A 147 -11.87 -4.41 4.71
C GLU A 147 -10.59 -5.19 5.02
N VAL A 148 -10.52 -6.47 4.63
CA VAL A 148 -9.30 -7.28 4.73
C VAL A 148 -8.16 -6.62 3.94
N HIS A 149 -8.39 -6.28 2.68
CA HIS A 149 -7.35 -5.70 1.83
C HIS A 149 -6.84 -4.34 2.34
N ARG A 150 -7.73 -3.48 2.86
CA ARG A 150 -7.32 -2.18 3.43
C ARG A 150 -6.48 -2.36 4.69
N HIS A 151 -6.80 -3.33 5.55
CA HIS A 151 -6.15 -3.43 6.87
C HIS A 151 -4.97 -4.39 6.94
N THR A 152 -4.94 -5.45 6.12
CA THR A 152 -3.96 -6.54 6.31
C THR A 152 -2.90 -6.64 5.21
N SER A 153 -3.05 -5.92 4.09
CA SER A 153 -2.09 -6.01 2.98
C SER A 153 -0.77 -5.33 3.33
N SER A 154 0.34 -6.00 3.02
CA SER A 154 1.69 -5.42 3.12
C SER A 154 2.03 -4.64 1.85
N HIS A 155 2.59 -3.43 2.00
CA HIS A 155 3.07 -2.64 0.87
C HIS A 155 4.21 -3.34 0.10
N LEU A 156 5.06 -4.12 0.79
CA LEU A 156 6.11 -4.91 0.13
C LEU A 156 5.51 -6.00 -0.77
N HIS A 157 4.37 -6.58 -0.38
CA HIS A 157 3.65 -7.52 -1.22
C HIS A 157 3.08 -6.83 -2.46
N LEU A 158 2.47 -5.65 -2.28
CA LEU A 158 1.95 -4.85 -3.40
C LEU A 158 3.04 -4.45 -4.38
N ALA A 159 4.19 -3.97 -3.89
CA ALA A 159 5.33 -3.59 -4.73
C ALA A 159 5.81 -4.75 -5.60
N LYS A 160 5.88 -5.97 -5.06
CA LYS A 160 6.23 -7.19 -5.82
C LYS A 160 5.20 -7.50 -6.92
N LEU A 161 3.91 -7.31 -6.63
CA LEU A 161 2.86 -7.49 -7.63
C LEU A 161 2.96 -6.44 -8.73
N TRP A 162 3.17 -5.17 -8.37
CA TRP A 162 3.29 -4.06 -9.33
C TRP A 162 4.54 -4.17 -10.21
N LEU A 163 5.64 -4.67 -9.65
CA LEU A 163 6.85 -4.96 -10.41
C LEU A 163 6.60 -6.05 -11.47
N SER A 164 5.71 -6.98 -11.18
CA SER A 164 5.34 -8.08 -12.09
C SER A 164 4.27 -7.70 -13.11
N ASP A 165 3.55 -6.59 -12.90
CA ASP A 165 2.45 -6.13 -13.76
C ASP A 165 2.67 -4.67 -14.20
N PRO A 166 3.19 -4.43 -15.41
CA PRO A 166 3.36 -3.09 -15.96
C PRO A 166 2.06 -2.27 -16.04
N LEU A 167 0.89 -2.92 -16.05
CA LEU A 167 -0.42 -2.29 -16.14
C LEU A 167 -1.15 -2.20 -14.79
N HIS A 168 -0.44 -2.38 -13.67
CA HIS A 168 -1.03 -2.34 -12.32
C HIS A 168 -1.84 -1.07 -12.03
N HIS A 169 -1.40 0.07 -12.58
CA HIS A 169 -2.05 1.37 -12.41
C HIS A 169 -3.51 1.39 -12.92
N THR A 170 -3.87 0.51 -13.86
CA THR A 170 -5.25 0.38 -14.36
C THR A 170 -6.24 -0.15 -13.31
N PHE A 171 -5.73 -0.74 -12.23
CA PHE A 171 -6.51 -1.25 -11.09
C PHE A 171 -6.46 -0.34 -9.86
N ILE A 172 -5.80 0.82 -9.96
CA ILE A 172 -5.77 1.85 -8.91
C ILE A 172 -6.81 2.91 -9.26
N ASP A 173 -7.81 3.08 -8.40
CA ASP A 173 -8.89 4.03 -8.63
C ASP A 173 -8.44 5.48 -8.39
N SER A 174 -8.94 6.40 -9.22
CA SER A 174 -8.71 7.85 -9.09
C SER A 174 -9.75 8.58 -8.20
N ILE A 175 -10.47 7.83 -7.36
CA ILE A 175 -11.52 8.36 -6.48
C ILE A 175 -10.89 8.72 -5.13
N PHE A 176 -11.05 9.98 -4.73
CA PHE A 176 -10.53 10.52 -3.47
C PHE A 176 -11.71 10.98 -2.60
N PRO A 177 -12.10 10.18 -1.58
CA PRO A 177 -13.14 10.57 -0.64
C PRO A 177 -12.70 11.79 0.16
N LYS A 178 -13.67 12.62 0.56
CA LYS A 178 -13.41 13.62 1.60
C LYS A 178 -13.42 12.88 2.94
N LEU A 179 -12.25 12.78 3.56
CA LEU A 179 -12.06 12.19 4.88
C LEU A 179 -12.51 13.15 5.99
#